data_AF-A0A3N5RGC8-F1
#
_entry.id   AF-A0A3N5RGC8-F1
#
_cell.length_a   1.000
_cell.length_b   1.000
_cell.length_c   1.000
_cell.angle_alpha   90.00
_cell.angle_beta   90.00
_cell.angle_gamma   90.00
#
_symmetry.space_group_name_H-M   'P 1'
#
loop_
_entity.id
_entity.type
_entity.pdbx_description
1 polymer ?
#
loop_
_entity_poly.entity_id
_entity_poly.type
_entity_poly.pdbx_seq_one_letter_code
_entity_poly.pdbx_strand_id
1 'polypeptide(L)'
;MDPLTEKPERIAFIAYNIGVYESIQKFASLILSGKINNSLDTNKIAQLLSETLTFYDSELISQLINALIGSNPNSTLTRIDASEVNYVINQLKACGVSLP
;
A
#
# COMPACT_ATOMS: atom_id res chain seq x y z
N MET A 1 -21.22 4.42 5.63
CA MET A 1 -21.20 5.78 5.03
C MET A 1 -21.31 5.62 3.52
N ASP A 2 -21.89 6.60 2.83
CA ASP A 2 -21.94 6.61 1.37
C ASP A 2 -20.52 6.83 0.80
N PRO A 3 -19.96 5.86 0.05
CA PRO A 3 -18.60 5.94 -0.50
C PRO A 3 -18.39 7.10 -1.49
N LEU A 4 -19.46 7.76 -1.96
CA LEU A 4 -19.39 8.95 -2.80
C LEU A 4 -19.02 10.23 -2.05
N THR A 5 -18.90 10.17 -0.72
CA THR A 5 -18.66 11.33 0.16
C THR A 5 -17.27 11.36 0.79
N GLU A 6 -16.35 10.50 0.35
CA GLU A 6 -14.96 10.60 0.78
C GLU A 6 -14.21 11.65 -0.04
N LYS A 7 -13.51 12.55 0.66
CA LYS A 7 -12.71 13.60 0.01
C LYS A 7 -11.60 12.95 -0.83
N PRO A 8 -11.33 13.40 -2.08
CA PRO A 8 -10.29 12.84 -2.95
C PRO A 8 -8.92 12.67 -2.25
N GLU A 9 -8.59 13.57 -1.34
CA GLU A 9 -7.35 13.53 -0.54
C GLU A 9 -7.28 12.28 0.35
N ARG A 10 -8.42 11.82 0.90
CA ARG A 10 -8.49 10.63 1.75
C ARG A 10 -8.24 9.36 0.93
N ILE A 11 -8.90 9.26 -0.23
CA ILE A 11 -8.71 8.15 -1.17
C ILE A 11 -7.25 8.11 -1.65
N ALA A 12 -6.69 9.27 -2.03
CA ALA A 12 -5.30 9.38 -2.46
C ALA A 12 -4.32 8.96 -1.36
N PHE A 13 -4.58 9.36 -0.11
CA PHE A 13 -3.76 8.99 1.03
C PHE A 13 -3.79 7.48 1.30
N ILE A 14 -4.98 6.85 1.24
CA ILE A 14 -5.12 5.39 1.39
C ILE A 14 -4.38 4.68 0.25
N ALA A 15 -4.60 5.08 -1.01
CA ALA A 15 -3.96 4.48 -2.17
C ALA A 15 -2.42 4.58 -2.12
N TYR A 16 -1.89 5.72 -1.68
CA TYR A 16 -0.45 5.90 -1.47
C TYR A 16 0.10 4.90 -0.46
N ASN A 17 -0.56 4.75 0.70
CA ASN A 17 -0.09 3.86 1.75
C ASN A 17 -0.22 2.37 1.36
N ILE A 18 -1.22 2.00 0.56
CA ILE A 18 -1.32 0.66 -0.05
C ILE A 18 -0.07 0.38 -0.90
N GLY A 19 0.33 1.32 -1.77
CA GLY A 19 1.52 1.16 -2.63
C GLY A 19 2.84 1.13 -1.85
N VAL A 20 2.96 1.91 -0.78
CA VAL A 20 4.11 1.87 0.13
C VAL A 20 4.21 0.51 0.84
N TYR A 21 3.08 0.01 1.35
CA TYR A 21 3.01 -1.29 2.02
C TYR A 21 3.41 -2.44 1.08
N GLU A 22 2.91 -2.43 -0.15
CA GLU A 22 3.30 -3.38 -1.20
C GLU A 22 4.81 -3.32 -1.46
N SER A 23 5.34 -2.12 -1.68
CA SER A 23 6.76 -1.92 -2.01
C SER A 23 7.67 -2.46 -0.91
N ILE A 24 7.39 -2.12 0.35
CA ILE A 24 8.17 -2.60 1.51
C ILE A 24 8.16 -4.13 1.58
N GLN A 25 7.00 -4.77 1.42
CA GLN A 25 6.91 -6.23 1.43
C GLN A 25 7.75 -6.87 0.33
N LYS A 26 7.65 -6.39 -0.91
CA LYS A 26 8.40 -6.93 -2.05
C LYS A 26 9.90 -6.78 -1.82
N PHE A 27 10.35 -5.58 -1.46
CA PHE A 27 11.77 -5.31 -1.21
C PHE A 27 12.30 -6.13 -0.04
N ALA A 28 11.61 -6.16 1.09
CA ALA A 28 12.03 -6.93 2.25
C ALA A 28 12.14 -8.42 1.93
N SER A 29 11.13 -9.00 1.26
CA SER A 29 11.13 -10.40 0.83
C SER A 29 12.33 -10.73 -0.08
N LEU A 30 12.62 -9.86 -1.05
CA LEU A 30 13.74 -10.05 -1.97
C LEU A 30 15.11 -9.89 -1.32
N ILE A 31 15.26 -8.95 -0.38
CA ILE A 31 16.49 -8.78 0.41
C ILE A 31 16.71 -9.99 1.31
N LEU A 32 15.68 -10.40 2.07
CA LEU A 32 15.77 -11.52 3.01
C LEU A 32 16.01 -12.87 2.30
N SER A 33 15.53 -13.02 1.07
CA SER A 33 15.81 -14.19 0.22
C SER A 33 17.17 -14.14 -0.49
N GLY A 34 17.95 -13.06 -0.30
CA GLY A 34 19.25 -12.86 -0.96
C GLY A 34 19.17 -12.59 -2.46
N LYS A 35 17.95 -12.38 -3.01
CA LYS A 35 17.71 -12.11 -4.43
C LYS A 35 18.03 -10.68 -4.82
N ILE A 36 17.99 -9.72 -3.90
CA ILE A 36 18.54 -8.37 -4.07
C ILE A 36 19.83 -8.26 -3.26
N ASN A 37 20.91 -7.82 -3.92
CA ASN A 37 22.22 -7.57 -3.34
C ASN A 37 22.92 -6.43 -4.12
N ASN A 38 24.10 -6.03 -3.64
CA ASN A 38 24.82 -4.86 -4.16
C ASN A 38 25.38 -5.02 -5.59
N SER A 39 25.30 -6.21 -6.20
CA SER A 39 25.83 -6.45 -7.55
C SER A 39 24.76 -6.51 -8.64
N LEU A 40 23.48 -6.30 -8.29
CA LEU A 40 22.37 -6.30 -9.24
C LEU A 40 22.15 -4.91 -9.84
N ASP A 41 21.90 -4.87 -11.15
CA ASP A 41 21.46 -3.66 -11.83
C ASP A 41 19.98 -3.35 -11.56
N THR A 42 19.60 -2.11 -11.84
CA THR A 42 18.25 -1.60 -11.60
C THR A 42 17.17 -2.31 -12.41
N ASN A 43 17.49 -2.80 -13.61
CA ASN A 43 16.53 -3.51 -14.46
C ASN A 43 16.19 -4.87 -13.85
N LYS A 44 17.20 -5.58 -13.33
CA LYS A 44 16.98 -6.87 -12.68
C LYS A 44 16.21 -6.74 -11.37
N ILE A 45 16.47 -5.68 -10.60
CA ILE A 45 15.68 -5.33 -9.41
C ILE A 45 14.21 -5.07 -9.81
N ALA A 46 13.96 -4.27 -10.85
CA ALA A 46 12.60 -3.98 -11.33
C ALA A 46 11.86 -5.26 -11.76
N GLN A 47 12.54 -6.16 -12.48
CA GLN A 47 11.96 -7.46 -12.86
C GLN A 47 11.56 -8.27 -11.61
N LEU A 48 12.46 -8.41 -10.64
CA LEU A 48 12.20 -9.18 -9.42
C LEU A 48 11.02 -8.60 -8.63
N LEU A 49 10.93 -7.27 -8.53
CA LEU A 49 9.81 -6.59 -7.87
C LEU A 49 8.48 -6.84 -8.61
N SER A 50 8.49 -6.87 -9.95
CA SER A 50 7.30 -7.16 -10.75
C SER A 50 6.82 -8.60 -10.59
N GLU A 51 7.72 -9.56 -10.38
CA GLU A 51 7.41 -10.99 -10.24
C GLU A 51 7.08 -11.39 -8.79
N THR A 52 7.42 -10.54 -7.81
CA THR A 52 7.20 -10.83 -6.40
C THR A 52 5.74 -10.61 -6.02
N LEU A 53 5.11 -11.64 -5.47
CA LEU A 53 3.76 -11.56 -4.93
C LEU A 53 3.75 -10.80 -3.60
N THR A 54 2.66 -10.10 -3.35
CA THR A 54 2.36 -9.43 -2.10
C THR A 54 1.03 -9.89 -1.55
N PHE A 55 0.85 -9.73 -0.25
CA PHE A 55 -0.43 -9.98 0.40
C PHE A 55 -1.06 -8.65 0.82
N TYR A 56 -2.37 -8.53 0.63
CA TYR A 56 -3.15 -7.36 1.02
C TYR A 56 -4.13 -7.76 2.11
N ASP A 57 -3.92 -7.17 3.28
CA ASP A 57 -4.83 -7.29 4.40
C ASP A 57 -5.32 -5.89 4.75
N SER A 58 -6.60 -5.64 4.50
CA SER A 58 -7.23 -4.35 4.76
C SER A 58 -7.17 -3.96 6.24
N GLU A 59 -7.20 -4.92 7.16
CA GLU A 59 -7.10 -4.64 8.59
C GLU A 59 -5.69 -4.21 8.95
N LEU A 60 -4.66 -4.95 8.53
CA LEU A 60 -3.26 -4.58 8.80
C LEU A 60 -2.90 -3.24 8.17
N ILE A 61 -3.32 -3.02 6.93
CA ILE A 61 -3.08 -1.75 6.23
C ILE A 61 -3.78 -0.61 6.98
N SER A 62 -5.04 -0.78 7.41
CA SER A 62 -5.75 0.25 8.18
C SER A 62 -5.06 0.56 9.52
N GLN A 63 -4.55 -0.46 10.22
CA GLN A 63 -3.84 -0.30 11.49
C GLN A 63 -2.54 0.48 11.30
N LEU A 64 -1.76 0.15 10.25
CA LEU A 64 -0.53 0.86 9.91
C LEU A 64 -0.81 2.32 9.57
N ILE A 65 -1.80 2.57 8.72
CA ILE A 65 -2.21 3.92 8.33
C ILE A 65 -2.63 4.74 9.56
N ASN A 66 -3.41 4.13 10.47
CA ASN A 66 -3.84 4.79 11.70
C ASN A 66 -2.69 5.08 12.65
N ALA A 67 -1.68 4.21 12.72
CA ALA A 67 -0.47 4.49 13.48
C ALA A 67 0.28 5.72 12.93
N LEU A 68 0.36 5.84 11.59
CA LEU A 68 0.96 7.02 10.93
C LEU A 68 0.17 8.29 11.23
N ILE A 69 -1.16 8.25 11.12
CA ILE A 69 -2.03 9.39 11.49
C ILE A 69 -1.81 9.79 12.95
N GLY A 70 -1.82 8.83 13.87
CA GLY A 70 -1.62 9.09 15.31
C GLY A 70 -0.23 9.64 15.65
N SER A 71 0.79 9.30 14.85
CA SER A 71 2.15 9.83 15.00
C SER A 71 2.31 11.28 14.53
N ASN A 72 1.34 11.81 13.76
CA ASN A 72 1.36 13.19 13.26
C ASN A 72 0.25 14.02 13.94
N PRO A 73 0.58 14.81 14.99
CA PRO A 73 -0.41 15.58 15.74
C PRO A 73 -1.11 16.67 14.92
N ASN A 74 -0.56 17.03 13.75
CA ASN A 74 -1.15 18.01 12.83
C ASN A 74 -1.99 17.37 11.71
N SER A 75 -2.17 16.04 11.74
CA SER A 75 -2.98 15.35 10.75
C SER A 75 -4.43 15.80 10.84
N THR A 76 -4.99 16.26 9.71
CA THR A 76 -6.42 16.55 9.56
C THR A 76 -7.23 15.30 9.21
N LEU A 77 -6.56 14.17 8.97
CA LEU A 77 -7.19 12.90 8.64
C LEU A 77 -7.65 12.20 9.92
N THR A 78 -8.93 11.83 9.95
CA THR A 78 -9.49 10.96 10.97
C THR A 78 -9.13 9.51 10.69
N ARG A 79 -9.29 8.65 11.72
CA ARG A 79 -9.10 7.20 11.66
C ARG A 79 -9.71 6.60 10.39
N ILE A 80 -8.98 5.69 9.76
CA ILE A 80 -9.35 4.94 8.55
C ILE A 80 -9.71 3.51 8.94
N ASP A 81 -10.85 3.03 8.47
CA ASP A 81 -11.32 1.67 8.70
C ASP A 81 -10.92 0.72 7.56
N ALA A 82 -10.89 -0.59 7.85
CA ALA A 82 -10.56 -1.62 6.87
C ALA A 82 -11.53 -1.63 5.67
N SER A 83 -12.79 -1.25 5.88
CA SER A 83 -13.78 -1.11 4.81
C SER A 83 -13.41 -0.03 3.79
N GLU A 84 -12.84 1.09 4.24
CA GLU A 84 -12.37 2.17 3.38
C GLU A 84 -11.12 1.73 2.59
N VAL A 85 -10.22 0.99 3.23
CA VAL A 85 -9.07 0.38 2.54
C VAL A 85 -9.55 -0.59 1.44
N ASN A 86 -10.51 -1.47 1.76
CA ASN A 86 -11.09 -2.38 0.76
C ASN A 86 -11.80 -1.64 -0.37
N TYR A 87 -12.51 -0.56 -0.05
CA TYR A 87 -13.12 0.29 -1.07
C TYR A 87 -12.07 0.83 -2.04
N VAL A 88 -10.96 1.39 -1.53
CA VAL A 88 -9.89 1.91 -2.37
C VAL A 88 -9.19 0.81 -3.17
N ILE A 89 -8.94 -0.36 -2.58
CA ILE A 89 -8.41 -1.53 -3.31
C ILE A 89 -9.33 -1.88 -4.50
N ASN A 90 -10.64 -1.92 -4.28
CA ASN A 90 -11.61 -2.23 -5.34
C ASN A 90 -11.61 -1.16 -6.44
N GLN A 91 -11.50 0.13 -6.08
CA GLN A 91 -11.37 1.22 -7.06
C GLN A 91 -10.07 1.11 -7.88
N LEU A 92 -8.95 0.80 -7.23
CA LEU A 92 -7.67 0.59 -7.92
C LEU A 92 -7.75 -0.58 -8.90
N LYS A 93 -8.36 -1.71 -8.49
CA LYS A 93 -8.61 -2.86 -9.37
C LYS A 93 -9.50 -2.48 -10.56
N ALA A 94 -10.57 -1.72 -10.32
CA ALA A 94 -11.45 -1.23 -11.39
C ALA A 94 -10.73 -0.32 -12.40
N CYS A 95 -9.70 0.41 -11.96
CA CYS A 95 -8.83 1.24 -12.81
C CYS A 95 -7.70 0.45 -13.49
N GLY A 96 -7.64 -0.88 -13.35
CA GLY A 96 -6.63 -1.73 -13.98
C GLY A 96 -5.31 -1.84 -13.21
N VAL A 97 -5.25 -1.38 -11.96
CA VAL A 97 -4.08 -1.63 -11.10
C VAL A 97 -4.06 -3.10 -10.71
N SER A 98 -2.95 -3.78 -11.04
CA SER A 98 -2.77 -5.20 -10.76
C SER A 98 -2.45 -5.43 -9.28
N LEU A 99 -3.49 -5.49 -8.46
CA LEU A 99 -3.44 -5.90 -7.06
C LEU A 99 -3.97 -7.36 -6.94
N PRO A 100 -3.27 -8.25 -6.21
CA PRO A 100 -3.79 -9.56 -5.76
C PRO A 100 -5.22 -9.50 -5.23
#